data_AF-A0A0J6RUE0-F1
#
_entry.id   AF-A0A0J6RUE0-F1
#
_cell.length_a   1.000
_cell.length_b   1.000
_cell.length_c   1.000
_cell.angle_alpha   90.00
_cell.angle_beta   90.00
_cell.angle_gamma   90.00
#
_symmetry.space_group_name_H-M   'P 1'
#
loop_
_entity.id
_entity.type
_entity.pdbx_description
1 polymer ?
#
loop_
_entity_poly.entity_id
_entity_poly.type
_entity_poly.pdbx_seq_one_letter_code
_entity_poly.pdbx_strand_id
1 'polypeptide(L)'
;MMDGPLVLAVPSKGRLQENAAAFFGRAGLTLAQTSGARDYRGQLKGVDGVEVRFLSASEIAGQLASGAAHLGITGEDLIRETLPDAAGQVELLTPLGFGQATVVVAVPQA
;
A
#
# COMPACT_ATOMS: atom_id res chain seq x y z
N MET A 1 -24.45 -6.09 -3.14
CA MET A 1 -23.98 -5.51 -1.86
C MET A 1 -22.62 -6.13 -1.62
N MET A 2 -21.56 -5.32 -1.52
CA MET A 2 -20.24 -5.83 -1.10
C MET A 2 -20.33 -6.01 0.42
N ASP A 3 -20.64 -7.22 0.89
CA ASP A 3 -20.91 -7.51 2.31
C ASP A 3 -19.63 -7.72 3.14
N GLY A 4 -18.57 -6.96 2.88
CA GLY A 4 -17.27 -7.09 3.53
C GLY A 4 -16.61 -5.76 3.87
N PRO A 5 -15.63 -5.74 4.79
CA PRO A 5 -14.92 -4.52 5.14
C PRO A 5 -14.15 -3.96 3.93
N LEU A 6 -13.96 -2.65 3.92
CA LEU A 6 -13.07 -2.00 2.96
C LEU A 6 -11.62 -2.44 3.25
N VAL A 7 -10.98 -3.13 2.31
CA VAL A 7 -9.60 -3.59 2.44
C VAL A 7 -8.62 -2.50 1.99
N LEU A 8 -7.78 -2.04 2.91
CA LEU A 8 -6.66 -1.13 2.68
C LEU A 8 -5.33 -1.87 2.79
N ALA A 9 -4.61 -1.99 1.68
CA ALA A 9 -3.29 -2.62 1.64
C ALA A 9 -2.17 -1.62 1.93
N VAL A 10 -1.30 -1.93 2.88
CA VAL A 10 -0.21 -1.05 3.36
C VAL A 10 1.11 -1.82 3.30
N PRO A 11 2.24 -1.16 2.97
CA PRO A 11 3.56 -1.78 3.02
C PRO A 11 3.83 -2.43 4.37
N SER A 12 4.32 -3.67 4.37
CA SER A 12 4.43 -4.50 5.58
C SER A 12 5.65 -4.24 6.45
N LYS A 13 6.67 -3.57 5.91
CA LYS A 13 7.95 -3.36 6.61
C LYS A 13 8.77 -2.18 6.07
N GLY A 14 9.72 -1.75 6.89
CA GLY A 14 10.76 -0.77 6.55
C GLY A 14 10.23 0.64 6.36
N ARG A 15 11.05 1.50 5.73
CA ARG A 15 10.77 2.94 5.59
C ARG A 15 9.40 3.28 5.00
N LEU A 16 8.88 2.45 4.08
CA LEU A 16 7.58 2.72 3.44
C LEU A 16 6.42 2.49 4.41
N GLN A 17 6.51 1.48 5.28
CA GLN A 17 5.51 1.24 6.32
C GLN A 17 5.48 2.40 7.33
N GLU A 18 6.66 2.82 7.80
CA GLU A 18 6.79 3.93 8.74
C GLU A 18 6.23 5.24 8.16
N ASN A 19 6.56 5.54 6.90
CA ASN A 19 6.03 6.71 6.20
C ASN A 19 4.52 6.63 5.98
N ALA A 20 3.98 5.46 5.63
CA ALA A 20 2.54 5.26 5.50
C ALA A 20 1.82 5.47 6.84
N ALA A 21 2.36 4.93 7.94
CA ALA A 21 1.82 5.15 9.28
C ALA A 21 1.85 6.63 9.66
N ALA A 22 2.96 7.34 9.38
CA ALA A 22 3.06 8.77 9.60
C ALA A 22 2.06 9.57 8.73
N PHE A 23 1.85 9.18 7.47
CA PHE A 23 0.87 9.81 6.57
C PHE A 23 -0.53 9.77 7.16
N PHE A 24 -1.00 8.60 7.60
CA PHE A 24 -2.31 8.46 8.25
C PHE A 24 -2.35 9.20 9.60
N GLY A 25 -1.26 9.15 10.37
CA GLY A 25 -1.14 9.82 11.66
C GLY A 25 -1.35 11.33 11.59
N ARG A 26 -0.97 11.99 10.49
CA ARG A 26 -1.24 13.42 10.27
C ARG A 26 -2.73 13.76 10.20
N ALA A 27 -3.57 12.80 9.82
CA ALA A 27 -5.02 12.92 9.80
C ALA A 27 -5.68 12.41 11.10
N GLY A 28 -4.91 12.07 12.14
CA GLY A 28 -5.41 11.48 13.38
C GLY A 28 -5.83 10.00 13.24
N LEU A 29 -5.43 9.34 12.15
CA LEU A 29 -5.76 7.94 11.88
C LEU A 29 -4.57 7.03 12.24
N THR A 30 -4.84 5.92 12.92
CA THR A 30 -3.77 5.01 13.37
C THR A 30 -3.92 3.64 12.75
N LEU A 31 -2.89 3.19 12.04
CA LEU A 31 -2.76 1.81 11.57
C LEU A 31 -2.42 0.92 12.77
N ALA A 32 -3.41 0.16 13.27
CA ALA A 32 -3.24 -0.72 14.41
C ALA A 32 -3.16 -2.17 13.95
N GLN A 33 -2.06 -2.87 14.27
CA GLN A 33 -1.99 -4.31 14.09
C GLN A 33 -2.86 -5.00 15.16
N THR A 34 -3.60 -6.03 14.73
CA THR A 34 -4.33 -6.89 15.66
C THR A 34 -3.32 -7.68 16.49
N SER A 35 -3.56 -7.84 17.79
CA SER A 35 -2.61 -8.47 18.72
C SER A 35 -2.33 -9.92 18.33
N GLY A 36 -1.24 -10.12 17.59
CA GLY A 36 -0.79 -11.37 17.03
C GLY A 36 0.14 -11.07 15.87
N ALA A 37 1.44 -10.90 16.13
CA ALA A 37 2.46 -10.42 15.17
C ALA A 37 2.60 -11.26 13.88
N ARG A 38 1.80 -12.31 13.69
CA ARG A 38 1.74 -13.17 12.51
C ARG A 38 0.54 -12.93 11.60
N ASP A 39 -0.49 -12.24 12.08
CA ASP A 39 -1.61 -11.89 11.23
C ASP A 39 -1.22 -10.61 10.51
N TYR A 40 -0.95 -10.73 9.20
CA TYR A 40 -0.71 -9.63 8.25
C TYR A 40 -1.94 -8.71 8.09
N ARG A 41 -2.73 -8.56 9.15
CA ARG A 41 -4.02 -7.86 9.23
C ARG A 41 -4.04 -6.91 10.42
N GLY A 42 -4.76 -5.83 10.25
CA GLY A 42 -4.97 -4.80 11.25
C GLY A 42 -6.25 -4.01 10.96
N GLN A 43 -6.38 -2.90 11.65
CA GLN A 43 -7.53 -2.00 11.55
C GLN A 43 -7.03 -0.55 11.44
N LEU A 44 -7.82 0.29 10.77
CA LEU A 44 -7.60 1.73 10.73
C LEU A 44 -8.40 2.39 11.85
N LYS A 45 -7.75 2.68 12.98
CA LYS A 45 -8.43 3.39 14.07
C LYS A 45 -8.83 4.79 13.61
N GLY A 46 -10.08 5.16 13.84
CA GLY A 46 -10.69 6.41 13.40
C GLY A 46 -11.60 6.27 12.19
N VAL A 47 -11.64 5.10 11.53
CA VAL A 47 -12.60 4.79 10.46
C VAL A 47 -13.13 3.36 10.64
N ASP A 48 -14.43 3.23 10.89
CA ASP A 48 -15.07 1.92 11.04
C ASP A 48 -15.19 1.20 9.69
N GLY A 49 -15.19 -0.13 9.74
CA GLY A 49 -15.38 -0.98 8.56
C GLY A 49 -14.15 -1.08 7.64
N VAL A 50 -12.97 -0.62 8.07
CA VAL A 50 -11.71 -0.73 7.31
C VAL A 50 -10.81 -1.82 7.88
N GLU A 51 -10.51 -2.83 7.06
CA GLU A 51 -9.47 -3.83 7.31
C GLU A 51 -8.15 -3.37 6.70
N VAL A 52 -7.07 -3.34 7.49
CA VAL A 52 -5.73 -3.07 6.98
C VAL A 52 -5.03 -4.40 6.69
N ARG A 53 -4.44 -4.57 5.50
CA ARG A 53 -3.56 -5.69 5.18
C ARG A 53 -2.13 -5.22 5.00
N PHE A 54 -1.19 -5.81 5.72
CA PHE A 54 0.22 -5.50 5.63
C PHE A 54 0.90 -6.43 4.62
N LEU A 55 1.22 -5.92 3.42
CA LEU A 55 1.76 -6.69 2.29
C LEU A 55 3.07 -6.10 1.79
N SER A 56 3.87 -6.85 1.02
CA SER A 56 4.98 -6.24 0.29
C SER A 56 4.47 -5.29 -0.79
N ALA A 57 5.25 -4.27 -1.16
CA ALA A 57 4.84 -3.28 -2.15
C ALA A 57 4.46 -3.91 -3.50
N SER A 58 5.17 -4.95 -3.93
CA SER A 58 4.87 -5.68 -5.18
C SER A 58 3.56 -6.46 -5.09
N GLU A 59 3.25 -7.08 -3.95
CA GLU A 59 1.96 -7.78 -3.75
C GLU A 59 0.77 -6.81 -3.77
N ILE A 60 0.95 -5.58 -3.26
CA ILE A 60 -0.11 -4.56 -3.24
C ILE A 60 -0.61 -4.27 -4.65
N ALA A 61 0.28 -4.14 -5.64
CA ALA A 61 -0.11 -3.88 -7.03
C ALA A 61 -1.04 -4.98 -7.58
N GLY A 62 -0.69 -6.25 -7.36
CA GLY A 62 -1.53 -7.38 -7.78
C GLY A 62 -2.86 -7.49 -7.02
N GLN A 63 -2.87 -7.18 -5.72
CA GLN A 63 -4.11 -7.18 -4.94
C GLN A 63 -5.08 -6.07 -5.37
N LEU A 64 -4.57 -4.91 -5.78
CA LEU A 64 -5.40 -3.83 -6.32
C LEU A 64 -6.03 -4.23 -7.66
N ALA A 65 -5.23 -4.77 -8.58
CA ALA A 65 -5.73 -5.19 -9.89
C ALA A 65 -6.76 -6.33 -9.82
N SER A 66 -6.60 -7.26 -8.87
CA SER A 66 -7.58 -8.34 -8.66
C SER A 66 -8.82 -7.90 -7.88
N GLY A 67 -8.84 -6.68 -7.33
CA GLY A 67 -9.89 -6.22 -6.42
C GLY A 67 -9.87 -6.88 -5.04
N ALA A 68 -8.84 -7.69 -4.72
CA ALA A 68 -8.67 -8.29 -3.41
C ALA A 68 -8.33 -7.26 -2.31
N ALA A 69 -7.72 -6.14 -2.72
CA ALA A 69 -7.61 -4.90 -1.96
C ALA A 69 -8.33 -3.78 -2.71
N HIS A 70 -9.05 -2.92 -1.99
CA HIS A 70 -9.83 -1.83 -2.60
C HIS A 70 -9.04 -0.52 -2.64
N LEU A 71 -8.13 -0.32 -1.68
CA LEU A 71 -7.20 0.80 -1.62
C LEU A 71 -5.82 0.29 -1.25
N GLY A 72 -4.77 1.00 -1.66
CA GLY A 72 -3.41 0.57 -1.36
C GLY A 72 -2.37 1.67 -1.44
N ILE A 73 -1.30 1.53 -0.66
CA ILE A 73 -0.10 2.37 -0.73
C ILE A 73 1.04 1.54 -1.32
N THR A 74 1.52 1.89 -2.50
CA THR A 74 2.68 1.24 -3.13
C THR A 74 3.45 2.23 -4.02
N GLY A 75 4.60 1.79 -4.53
CA GLY A 75 5.38 2.55 -5.50
C GLY A 75 4.69 2.60 -6.87
N GLU A 76 4.75 3.77 -7.52
CA GLU A 76 4.19 3.94 -8.86
C GLU A 76 4.95 3.13 -9.91
N ASP A 77 6.26 2.94 -9.71
CA ASP A 77 7.11 2.04 -10.49
C ASP A 77 6.54 0.61 -10.51
N LEU A 78 6.18 0.08 -9.34
CA LEU A 78 5.62 -1.26 -9.21
C LEU A 78 4.24 -1.38 -9.87
N ILE A 79 3.41 -0.33 -9.83
CA ILE A 79 2.13 -0.33 -10.54
C ILE A 79 2.36 -0.43 -12.06
N ARG A 80 3.27 0.40 -12.59
CA ARG A 80 3.59 0.46 -14.01
C ARG A 80 4.31 -0.80 -14.51
N GLU A 81 5.10 -1.44 -13.66
CA GLU A 81 5.80 -2.69 -13.97
C GLU A 81 4.86 -3.90 -13.90
N THR A 82 4.01 -3.97 -12.88
CA THR A 82 3.17 -5.14 -12.61
C THR A 82 1.92 -5.17 -13.49
N LEU A 83 1.35 -4.01 -13.84
CA LEU A 83 0.05 -3.92 -14.51
C LEU A 83 0.22 -3.44 -15.97
N PRO A 84 0.01 -4.33 -16.98
CA PRO A 84 0.15 -3.97 -18.38
C PRO A 84 -0.77 -2.83 -18.84
N ASP A 85 -1.99 -2.77 -18.29
CA ASP A 85 -2.95 -1.69 -18.49
C ASP A 85 -3.33 -1.10 -17.12
N ALA A 86 -2.40 -0.37 -16.51
CA ALA A 86 -2.62 0.22 -15.19
C ALA A 86 -3.82 1.19 -15.18
N ALA A 87 -3.99 2.00 -16.24
CA ALA A 87 -5.04 3.01 -16.31
C ALA A 87 -6.46 2.40 -16.40
N GLY A 88 -6.60 1.22 -16.99
CA GLY A 88 -7.87 0.48 -17.02
C GLY A 88 -8.18 -0.33 -15.74
N GLN A 89 -7.20 -0.51 -14.85
CA GLN A 89 -7.33 -1.40 -13.68
C GLN A 89 -7.33 -0.67 -12.34
N VAL A 90 -6.57 0.43 -12.22
CA VAL A 90 -6.41 1.17 -10.96
C VAL A 90 -6.35 2.68 -11.22
N GLU A 91 -6.75 3.46 -10.23
CA GLU A 91 -6.66 4.92 -10.26
C GLU A 91 -5.56 5.40 -9.28
N LEU A 92 -4.66 6.25 -9.76
CA LEU A 92 -3.65 6.90 -8.92
C LEU A 92 -4.26 8.11 -8.21
N LEU A 93 -4.64 7.94 -6.95
CA LEU A 93 -5.40 8.95 -6.21
C LEU A 93 -4.57 10.18 -5.82
N THR A 94 -3.37 9.99 -5.27
CA THR A 94 -2.55 11.11 -4.79
C THR A 94 -1.08 10.75 -4.57
N PRO A 95 -0.14 11.63 -4.93
CA PRO A 95 1.25 11.51 -4.52
C PRO A 95 1.41 11.74 -3.01
N LEU A 96 1.96 10.76 -2.28
CA LEU A 96 2.04 10.81 -0.82
C LEU A 96 3.23 11.61 -0.25
N GLY A 97 4.16 12.03 -1.13
CA GLY A 97 5.32 12.87 -0.78
C GLY A 97 6.49 12.12 -0.12
N PHE A 98 6.48 10.80 -0.08
CA PHE A 98 7.56 9.96 0.45
C PHE A 98 7.87 8.79 -0.49
N GLY A 99 8.93 8.03 -0.17
CA GLY A 99 9.29 6.84 -0.95
C GLY A 99 9.98 7.16 -2.27
N GLN A 100 10.53 8.37 -2.40
CA GLN A 100 11.26 8.80 -3.58
C GLN A 100 12.42 7.85 -3.89
N ALA A 101 12.50 7.43 -5.14
CA ALA A 101 13.56 6.59 -5.68
C ALA A 101 13.90 7.06 -7.09
N THR A 102 15.16 6.88 -7.51
CA THR A 102 15.59 7.12 -8.88
C THR A 102 15.93 5.76 -9.50
N VAL A 103 15.28 5.43 -10.61
CA VAL A 103 15.65 4.26 -11.40
C VAL A 103 16.86 4.64 -12.27
N VAL A 104 17.96 3.91 -12.12
CA VAL A 104 19.23 4.21 -12.80
C VAL A 104 19.78 2.95 -13.48
N VAL A 105 20.59 3.16 -14.52
CA VAL A 105 21.42 2.10 -15.11
C VAL A 105 22.84 2.26 -14.57
N ALA A 106 23.35 1.25 -13.87
CA ALA A 106 24.71 1.22 -13.36
C ALA A 106 25.62 0.41 -14.29
N VAL A 107 26.82 0.93 -14.58
CA VAL A 107 27.86 0.25 -15.37
C VAL A 107 29.16 0.14 -14.57
N PRO A 108 30.04 -0.84 -14.84
CA PRO A 108 31.33 -0.95 -14.16
C PRO A 108 32.19 0.30 -14.35
N GLN A 109 32.96 0.68 -13.33
CA GLN A 109 34.10 1.57 -13.54
C GLN A 109 35.22 0.80 -14.23
N ALA A 110 35.73 1.36 -15.32
CA ALA A 110 36.82 0.79 -16.12
C ALA A 110 38.10 0.61 -15.30
#